data_AF-A0A349IR52-F1
#
_entry.id   AF-A0A349IR52-F1
#
_cell.length_a   1.000
_cell.length_b   1.000
_cell.length_c   1.000
_cell.angle_alpha   90.00
_cell.angle_beta   90.00
_cell.angle_gamma   90.00
#
_symmetry.space_group_name_H-M   'P 1'
#
loop_
_entity.id
_entity.type
_entity.pdbx_description
1 polymer ?
#
loop_
_entity_poly.entity_id
_entity_poly.type
_entity_poly.pdbx_seq_one_letter_code
_entity_poly.pdbx_strand_id
1 'polypeptide(L)'
;MDTHTEKKDEHPVTIYHSQLTIGQRAADKMTTFLGSWTFIILFGVFLVAWMAINVVAYKFRWDPYPFILLNLCLSCLAATQAPVIMMSQNRQTERDRLTTKYDYAVNRKAEREIQKLQKDLKEIKKMITDLKK
;
A
#
# COMPACT_ATOMS: atom_id res chain seq x y z
N MET A 1 18.61 -39.01 10.93
CA MET A 1 17.18 -38.70 11.07
C MET A 1 17.10 -37.19 11.01
N ASP A 2 17.30 -36.66 9.80
CA ASP A 2 17.58 -35.25 9.60
C ASP A 2 16.28 -34.47 9.66
N THR A 3 16.17 -33.65 10.70
CA THR A 3 15.08 -32.71 10.89
C THR A 3 15.17 -31.66 9.79
N HIS A 4 14.55 -31.92 8.64
CA HIS A 4 14.18 -30.89 7.69
C HIS A 4 13.20 -29.96 8.40
N THR A 5 13.73 -28.94 9.07
CA THR A 5 12.97 -27.78 9.51
C THR A 5 12.36 -27.17 8.27
N GLU A 6 11.11 -27.50 8.00
CA GLU A 6 10.24 -26.83 7.04
C GLU A 6 10.22 -25.35 7.45
N LYS A 7 11.11 -24.56 6.84
CA LYS A 7 10.99 -23.11 6.86
C LYS A 7 9.64 -22.86 6.21
N LYS A 8 8.64 -22.54 7.03
CA LYS A 8 7.36 -22.05 6.58
C LYS A 8 7.68 -20.93 5.59
N ASP A 9 7.34 -21.14 4.33
CA ASP A 9 7.58 -20.19 3.24
C ASP A 9 6.68 -18.96 3.48
N GLU A 10 7.05 -18.14 4.47
CA GLU A 10 6.29 -16.97 4.84
C GLU A 10 6.42 -15.92 3.75
N HIS A 11 5.26 -15.45 3.29
CA HIS A 11 5.15 -14.46 2.24
C HIS A 11 5.93 -13.19 2.65
N PRO A 12 6.82 -12.64 1.81
CA PRO A 12 7.78 -11.60 2.21
C PRO A 12 7.13 -10.30 2.74
N VAL A 13 5.85 -10.07 2.44
CA VAL A 13 5.06 -8.97 2.98
C VAL A 13 4.87 -9.08 4.51
N THR A 14 4.81 -10.28 5.08
CA THR A 14 4.63 -10.46 6.54
C THR A 14 5.88 -10.04 7.31
N ILE A 15 7.06 -10.30 6.76
CA ILE A 15 8.36 -9.93 7.35
C ILE A 15 8.56 -8.41 7.30
N TYR A 16 8.06 -7.74 6.25
CA TYR A 16 8.20 -6.30 6.08
C TYR A 16 7.48 -5.49 7.18
N HIS A 17 6.39 -6.00 7.76
CA HIS A 17 5.64 -5.30 8.80
C HIS A 17 6.37 -5.19 10.14
N SER A 18 7.38 -6.01 10.41
CA SER A 18 8.10 -6.03 11.70
C SER A 18 9.18 -4.94 11.83
N GLN A 19 9.56 -4.30 10.72
CA GLN A 19 10.68 -3.34 10.66
C GLN A 19 10.23 -1.86 10.54
N LEU A 20 8.93 -1.56 10.67
CA LEU A 20 8.43 -0.19 10.49
C LEU A 20 8.73 0.69 11.71
N THR A 21 9.45 1.79 11.50
CA THR A 21 9.70 2.82 12.52
C THR A 21 8.38 3.49 12.95
N ILE A 22 8.30 4.00 14.18
CA ILE A 22 7.10 4.68 14.74
C ILE A 22 6.59 5.78 13.79
N GLY A 23 7.50 6.57 13.21
CA GLY A 23 7.14 7.62 12.24
C GLY A 23 6.51 7.08 10.95
N GLN A 24 6.95 5.92 10.46
CA GLN A 24 6.39 5.28 9.26
C GLN A 24 4.98 4.72 9.52
N ARG A 25 4.72 4.22 10.73
CA ARG A 25 3.37 3.80 11.17
C ARG A 25 2.44 5.00 11.31
N ALA A 26 2.92 6.11 11.85
CA ALA A 26 2.13 7.34 11.96
C ALA A 26 1.77 7.92 10.59
N ALA A 27 2.74 7.97 9.66
CA ALA A 27 2.53 8.45 8.29
C ALA A 27 1.53 7.58 7.49
N ASP A 28 1.55 6.25 7.67
CA ASP A 28 0.56 5.36 7.04
C ASP A 28 -0.84 5.63 7.57
N LYS A 29 -0.99 5.70 8.89
CA LYS A 29 -2.28 6.02 9.53
C LYS A 29 -2.80 7.38 9.08
N MET A 30 -1.92 8.39 9.00
CA MET A 30 -2.28 9.71 8.49
C MET A 30 -2.69 9.66 7.01
N THR A 31 -1.98 8.93 6.16
CA THR A 31 -2.32 8.83 4.74
C THR A 31 -3.66 8.14 4.53
N THR A 32 -3.93 7.04 5.26
CA THR A 32 -5.22 6.35 5.22
C THR A 32 -6.36 7.23 5.76
N PHE A 33 -6.10 8.04 6.79
CA PHE A 33 -7.09 8.95 7.36
C PHE A 33 -7.37 10.16 6.45
N LEU A 34 -6.34 10.80 5.93
CA LEU A 34 -6.42 11.95 5.01
C LEU A 34 -7.03 11.57 3.64
N GLY A 35 -6.93 10.29 3.25
CA GLY A 35 -7.55 9.74 2.03
C GLY A 35 -9.00 9.30 2.18
N SER A 36 -9.61 9.42 3.35
CA SER A 36 -11.01 9.02 3.58
C SER A 36 -12.00 10.04 3.05
N TRP A 37 -13.07 9.57 2.39
CA TRP A 37 -14.21 10.40 1.96
C TRP A 37 -14.86 11.18 3.11
N THR A 38 -14.91 10.59 4.31
CA THR A 38 -15.46 11.25 5.49
C THR A 38 -14.63 12.44 5.96
N PHE A 39 -13.30 12.36 5.84
CA PHE A 39 -12.39 13.46 6.20
C PHE A 39 -12.54 14.63 5.23
N ILE A 40 -12.62 14.34 3.92
CA ILE A 40 -12.78 15.36 2.87
C ILE A 40 -14.08 16.16 3.09
N ILE A 41 -15.19 15.48 3.39
CA ILE A 41 -16.48 16.13 3.65
C ILE A 41 -16.42 16.97 4.93
N LEU A 42 -15.88 16.43 6.03
CA LEU A 42 -15.75 17.16 7.29
C LEU A 42 -14.86 18.40 7.16
N PHE A 43 -13.72 18.27 6.45
CA PHE A 43 -12.80 19.36 6.20
C PHE A 43 -13.45 20.44 5.31
N GLY A 44 -14.20 20.05 4.29
CA GLY A 44 -14.98 20.97 3.47
C GLY A 44 -16.03 21.75 4.27
N VAL A 45 -16.79 21.07 5.12
CA VAL A 45 -17.76 21.72 6.04
C VAL A 45 -17.06 22.66 7.01
N PHE A 46 -15.91 22.26 7.56
CA PHE A 46 -15.11 23.10 8.44
C PHE A 46 -14.64 24.38 7.74
N LEU A 47 -14.14 24.28 6.49
CA LEU A 47 -13.74 25.46 5.71
C LEU A 47 -14.92 26.39 5.45
N VAL A 48 -16.09 25.86 5.08
CA VAL A 48 -17.30 26.66 4.85
C VAL A 48 -17.76 27.34 6.14
N ALA A 49 -17.74 26.64 7.27
CA ALA A 49 -18.06 27.21 8.57
C ALA A 49 -17.06 28.29 8.98
N TRP A 50 -15.76 28.08 8.73
CA TRP A 50 -14.71 29.05 9.03
C TRP A 50 -14.84 30.33 8.18
N MET A 51 -15.16 30.18 6.89
CA MET A 51 -15.46 31.30 6.01
C MET A 51 -16.70 32.07 6.51
N ALA A 52 -17.77 31.36 6.89
CA ALA A 52 -18.99 31.99 7.42
C ALA A 52 -18.74 32.77 8.72
N ILE A 53 -17.95 32.21 9.66
CA ILE A 53 -17.55 32.88 10.90
C ILE A 53 -16.73 34.14 10.61
N ASN A 54 -15.79 34.09 9.66
CA ASN A 54 -14.98 35.27 9.28
C ASN A 54 -15.83 36.38 8.64
N VAL A 55 -16.83 36.03 7.83
CA VAL A 55 -17.76 37.00 7.22
C VAL A 55 -18.68 37.63 8.27
N VAL A 56 -19.15 36.88 9.27
CA VAL A 56 -19.97 37.42 10.37
C VAL A 56 -19.12 38.26 11.35
N ALA A 57 -17.86 37.89 11.55
CA ALA A 57 -16.89 38.62 12.36
C ALA A 57 -16.22 39.81 11.64
N TYR A 58 -16.82 40.31 10.55
CA TYR A 58 -16.29 41.43 9.73
C TYR A 58 -15.96 42.69 10.55
N LYS A 59 -16.64 42.92 11.69
CA LYS A 59 -16.36 44.03 12.61
C LYS A 59 -14.95 44.01 13.21
N PHE A 60 -14.30 42.85 13.31
CA PHE A 60 -12.95 42.72 13.87
C PHE A 60 -11.83 42.78 12.82
N ARG A 61 -12.17 42.89 11.51
CA ARG A 61 -11.22 42.96 10.37
C ARG A 61 -10.06 41.95 10.41
N TRP A 62 -10.28 40.79 11.04
CA TRP A 62 -9.20 39.86 11.33
C TRP A 62 -8.69 39.11 10.08
N ASP A 63 -9.53 38.97 9.03
CA ASP A 63 -9.14 38.51 7.69
C ASP A 63 -10.06 39.11 6.59
N PRO A 64 -9.75 40.31 6.05
CA PRO A 64 -10.53 40.94 4.97
C PRO A 64 -10.47 40.15 3.66
N TYR A 65 -11.52 40.26 2.85
CA TYR A 65 -11.54 39.69 1.49
C TYR A 65 -10.32 40.22 0.69
N PRO A 66 -9.45 39.37 0.10
CA PRO A 66 -9.56 37.94 -0.16
C PRO A 66 -8.74 37.10 0.84
N PHE A 67 -9.41 36.50 1.85
CA PHE A 67 -8.87 35.67 2.95
C PHE A 67 -7.40 35.23 2.83
N ILE A 68 -6.47 36.13 3.13
CA ILE A 68 -5.04 35.96 2.78
C ILE A 68 -4.41 34.89 3.67
N LEU A 69 -4.85 34.82 4.92
CA LEU A 69 -4.38 33.84 5.90
C LEU A 69 -4.89 32.44 5.56
N LEU A 70 -6.17 32.32 5.18
CA LEU A 70 -6.75 31.05 4.75
C LEU A 70 -6.06 30.52 3.48
N ASN A 71 -5.80 31.40 2.51
CA ASN A 71 -5.08 31.05 1.30
C ASN A 71 -3.63 30.59 1.58
N LEU A 72 -2.93 31.27 2.49
CA LEU A 72 -1.57 30.89 2.90
C LEU A 72 -1.56 29.52 3.59
N CYS A 73 -2.49 29.29 4.53
CA CYS A 73 -2.61 28.02 5.25
C CYS A 73 -2.92 26.86 4.30
N LEU A 74 -3.86 27.04 3.36
CA LEU A 74 -4.20 26.01 2.37
C LEU A 74 -3.03 25.72 1.42
N SER A 75 -2.28 26.76 1.02
CA SER A 75 -1.10 26.58 0.16
C SER A 75 -0.01 25.78 0.87
N CYS A 76 0.26 26.06 2.14
CA CYS A 76 1.20 25.30 2.96
C CYS A 76 0.74 23.84 3.17
N LEU A 77 -0.56 23.64 3.41
CA LEU A 77 -1.16 22.32 3.55
C LEU A 77 -0.98 21.49 2.27
N ALA A 78 -1.29 22.07 1.11
CA ALA A 78 -1.13 21.42 -0.19
C ALA A 78 0.35 21.09 -0.49
N ALA A 79 1.26 22.03 -0.21
CA ALA A 79 2.70 21.81 -0.39
C ALA A 79 3.25 20.65 0.47
N THR A 80 2.71 20.47 1.68
CA THR A 80 3.12 19.40 2.60
C THR A 80 2.53 18.04 2.21
N GLN A 81 1.38 18.00 1.54
CA GLN A 81 0.72 16.75 1.15
C GLN A 81 1.50 15.97 0.09
N ALA A 82 2.03 16.64 -0.94
CA ALA A 82 2.69 15.96 -2.06
C ALA A 82 3.89 15.09 -1.64
N PRO A 83 4.82 15.54 -0.77
CA PRO A 83 5.91 14.69 -0.27
C PRO A 83 5.43 13.52 0.60
N VAL A 84 4.41 13.73 1.45
CA VAL A 84 3.85 12.67 2.31
C VAL A 84 3.20 11.58 1.46
N ILE A 85 2.44 11.97 0.44
CA ILE A 85 1.87 11.07 -0.55
C ILE A 85 3.00 10.35 -1.31
N MET A 86 4.04 11.06 -1.74
CA MET A 86 5.17 10.47 -2.46
C MET A 86 5.95 9.46 -1.59
N MET A 87 6.12 9.73 -0.29
CA MET A 87 6.75 8.80 0.65
C MET A 87 5.90 7.54 0.88
N SER A 88 4.58 7.69 1.00
CA SER A 88 3.68 6.53 1.14
C SER A 88 3.60 5.71 -0.15
N GLN A 89 3.61 6.36 -1.31
CA GLN A 89 3.70 5.71 -2.63
C GLN A 89 5.02 4.96 -2.81
N ASN A 90 6.16 5.59 -2.56
CA ASN A 90 7.47 4.96 -2.70
C ASN A 90 7.59 3.68 -1.87
N ARG A 91 7.02 3.68 -0.66
CA ARG A 91 6.95 2.49 0.20
C ARG A 91 6.01 1.41 -0.33
N GLN A 92 4.85 1.78 -0.86
CA GLN A 92 3.95 0.82 -1.49
C GLN A 92 4.61 0.16 -2.70
N THR A 93 5.26 0.93 -3.57
CA THR A 93 6.00 0.40 -4.73
C THR A 93 7.09 -0.60 -4.34
N GLU A 94 7.86 -0.32 -3.29
CA GLU A 94 8.88 -1.27 -2.82
C GLU A 94 8.26 -2.57 -2.27
N ARG A 95 7.14 -2.49 -1.54
CA ARG A 95 6.39 -3.68 -1.10
C ARG A 95 5.85 -4.48 -2.27
N ASP A 96 5.28 -3.82 -3.27
CA ASP A 96 4.71 -4.46 -4.46
C ASP A 96 5.81 -5.12 -5.29
N ARG A 97 6.99 -4.49 -5.39
CA ARG A 97 8.16 -5.06 -6.05
C ARG A 97 8.66 -6.33 -5.37
N LEU A 98 8.72 -6.35 -4.04
CA LEU A 98 9.12 -7.54 -3.29
C LEU A 98 8.12 -8.69 -3.46
N THR A 99 6.82 -8.37 -3.38
CA THR A 99 5.74 -9.33 -3.61
C THR A 99 5.83 -9.94 -5.00
N THR A 100 5.96 -9.09 -6.03
CA THR A 100 6.07 -9.53 -7.43
C THR A 100 7.28 -10.46 -7.65
N LYS A 101 8.43 -10.15 -7.05
CA LYS A 101 9.63 -10.99 -7.15
C LYS A 101 9.42 -12.37 -6.52
N TYR A 102 8.71 -12.44 -5.40
CA TYR A 102 8.42 -13.69 -4.71
C TYR A 102 7.41 -14.52 -5.48
N ASP A 103 6.31 -13.92 -5.92
CA ASP A 103 5.30 -14.59 -6.75
C ASP A 103 5.93 -15.17 -8.01
N TYR A 104 6.85 -14.42 -8.63
CA TYR A 104 7.61 -14.90 -9.76
C TYR A 104 8.47 -16.13 -9.45
N ALA A 105 9.15 -16.15 -8.29
CA ALA A 105 9.97 -17.28 -7.87
C ALA A 105 9.12 -18.52 -7.57
N VAL A 106 7.98 -18.34 -6.89
CA VAL A 106 7.02 -19.42 -6.61
C VAL A 106 6.44 -19.97 -7.90
N ASN A 107 6.01 -19.10 -8.83
CA ASN A 107 5.46 -19.52 -10.11
C ASN A 107 6.46 -20.33 -10.94
N ARG A 108 7.74 -19.90 -10.98
CA ARG A 108 8.80 -20.70 -11.62
C ARG A 108 9.01 -22.05 -10.96
N LYS A 109 8.92 -22.13 -9.63
CA LYS A 109 9.05 -23.41 -8.90
C LYS A 109 7.89 -24.34 -9.28
N ALA A 110 6.66 -23.83 -9.26
CA ALA A 110 5.47 -24.56 -9.67
C ALA A 110 5.57 -25.04 -11.13
N GLU A 111 6.07 -24.21 -12.04
CA GLU A 111 6.28 -24.60 -13.44
C GLU A 111 7.23 -25.81 -13.56
N ARG A 112 8.36 -25.82 -12.85
CA ARG A 112 9.30 -26.95 -12.85
C ARG A 112 8.67 -28.21 -12.26
N GLU A 113 7.90 -28.09 -11.18
CA GLU A 113 7.20 -29.22 -10.57
C GLU A 113 6.15 -29.81 -11.52
N ILE A 114 5.39 -28.96 -12.21
CA ILE A 114 4.43 -29.39 -13.25
C ILE A 114 5.16 -30.10 -14.39
N GLN A 115 6.28 -29.57 -14.89
CA GLN A 115 7.07 -30.23 -15.94
C GLN A 115 7.57 -31.60 -15.50
N LYS A 116 7.98 -31.75 -14.23
CA LYS A 116 8.38 -33.05 -13.67
C LYS A 116 7.21 -34.02 -13.62
N LEU A 117 6.05 -33.59 -13.10
CA LEU A 117 4.84 -34.42 -13.08
C LEU A 117 4.40 -34.84 -14.49
N GLN A 118 4.49 -33.95 -15.48
CA GLN A 118 4.20 -34.28 -16.88
C GLN A 118 5.15 -35.35 -17.44
N LYS A 119 6.44 -35.30 -17.05
CA LYS A 119 7.42 -36.31 -17.45
C LYS A 119 7.11 -37.66 -16.82
N ASP A 120 6.85 -37.69 -15.52
CA ASP A 120 6.51 -38.89 -14.77
C ASP A 120 5.21 -39.53 -15.31
N LEU A 121 4.20 -38.73 -15.62
CA LEU A 121 2.95 -39.20 -16.25
C LEU A 121 3.17 -39.80 -17.63
N LYS A 122 4.05 -39.21 -18.46
CA LYS A 122 4.40 -39.78 -19.77
C LYS A 122 5.11 -41.13 -19.63
N GLU A 123 5.97 -41.26 -18.63
CA GLU A 123 6.70 -42.49 -18.34
C GLU A 123 5.75 -43.62 -17.88
N ILE A 124 4.86 -43.33 -16.92
CA ILE A 124 3.82 -44.26 -16.49
C ILE A 124 2.93 -44.70 -17.66
N LYS A 125 2.50 -43.75 -18.50
CA LYS A 125 1.69 -44.06 -19.69
C LYS A 125 2.41 -45.00 -20.65
N LYS A 126 3.73 -44.81 -20.83
CA LYS A 126 4.55 -45.69 -21.67
C LYS A 126 4.60 -47.12 -21.10
N MET A 127 4.88 -47.27 -19.80
CA MET A 127 4.92 -48.58 -19.13
C MET A 127 3.59 -49.34 -19.26
N ILE A 128 2.45 -48.66 -19.07
CA ILE A 128 1.12 -49.26 -19.23
C ILE A 128 0.88 -49.72 -20.69
N THR A 129 1.36 -48.95 -21.66
CA THR A 129 1.21 -49.28 -23.08
C THR A 129 2.05 -50.51 -23.43
N ASP A 130 3.28 -50.60 -22.91
CA ASP A 130 4.18 -51.73 -23.13
C ASP A 130 3.63 -53.02 -22.48
N LEU A 131 2.96 -52.94 -21.32
CA LEU A 131 2.30 -54.09 -20.67
C LEU A 131 1.06 -54.62 -21.42
N LYS A 132 0.42 -53.79 -22.24
CA LYS A 132 -0.77 -54.17 -23.02
C LYS A 132 -0.41 -54.87 -24.34
N LYS A 133 0.87 -54.90 -24.71
CA LYS A 133 1.39 -55.49 -25.94
C LYS A 133 1.90 -56.91 -25.69
#